data_AF-A0A9P6AEF0-F1
#
_entry.id   AF-A0A9P6AEF0-F1
#
_cell.length_a   1.000
_cell.length_b   1.000
_cell.length_c   1.000
_cell.angle_alpha   90.00
_cell.angle_beta   90.00
_cell.angle_gamma   90.00
#
_symmetry.space_group_name_H-M   'P 1'
#
loop_
_entity.id
_entity.type
_entity.pdbx_description
1 polymer ?
#
loop_
_entity_poly.entity_id
_entity_poly.type
_entity_poly.pdbx_seq_one_letter_code
_entity_poly.pdbx_strand_id
1 'polypeptide(L)'
;MTIQFYRRLFVINTKQAYIDGQNLCKLASCQKQCFDDAVAKLDEAEGALDRLGIPIDEIQTAWAKQLSIQQAEPPLPKKDAGMKTIKSILNLLWTCTTLRRQIMLTSSQQVSILLHDPSSPDCVELLDCLDQLRLSLEWVESQLAKKEYDLLLHGKMMQGNLEKIKSSQWYNALVCAHAHYQRLVAALISCKFTITQRIEDYRSHILDHKARIHEVKVDKKRQPAIIRCLDQLNKEIECMLDAWDDAPRGAICPEKLDQKGLFSLDVDGAIWKGLHILEAGLGDNRAPPRWLADENMRVAIIAYLDWKGCHAKLDIIKREVANMHVWYAEEHDAIQMAIHEARTDSALRFHLLHKFTDLNNLGELWDHSLS
;
A
#
# COMPACT_ATOMS: atom_id res chain seq x y z
N MET A 1 49.52 21.03 -11.64
CA MET A 1 48.90 20.24 -10.55
C MET A 1 49.91 20.07 -9.44
N THR A 2 49.56 20.40 -8.19
CA THR A 2 50.49 20.41 -7.04
C THR A 2 50.63 19.02 -6.41
N ILE A 3 51.79 18.72 -5.82
CA ILE A 3 52.11 17.46 -5.11
C ILE A 3 51.04 17.09 -4.06
N GLN A 4 50.37 18.07 -3.45
CA GLN A 4 49.27 17.86 -2.50
C GLN A 4 48.03 17.21 -3.14
N PHE A 5 47.72 17.50 -4.41
CA PHE A 5 46.59 16.89 -5.12
C PHE A 5 46.81 15.39 -5.28
N TYR A 6 47.98 14.98 -5.76
CA TYR A 6 48.33 13.57 -5.96
C TYR A 6 48.42 12.79 -4.63
N ARG A 7 48.92 13.42 -3.55
CA ARG A 7 48.90 12.80 -2.22
C ARG A 7 47.49 12.56 -1.71
N ARG A 8 46.58 13.53 -1.88
CA ARG A 8 45.19 13.38 -1.49
C ARG A 8 44.48 12.31 -2.31
N LEU A 9 44.69 12.29 -3.63
CA LEU A 9 44.12 11.29 -4.52
C LEU A 9 44.62 9.88 -4.17
N PHE A 10 45.92 9.73 -3.92
CA PHE A 10 46.52 8.48 -3.45
C PHE A 10 45.84 7.99 -2.16
N VAL A 11 45.77 8.83 -1.12
CA VAL A 11 45.14 8.46 0.16
C VAL A 11 43.67 8.07 -0.01
N ILE A 12 42.91 8.76 -0.88
CA ILE A 12 41.51 8.40 -1.15
C ILE A 12 41.44 7.03 -1.84
N ASN A 13 42.25 6.81 -2.89
CA ASN A 13 42.26 5.56 -3.62
C ASN A 13 42.70 4.38 -2.74
N THR A 14 43.71 4.56 -1.88
CA THR A 14 44.15 3.51 -0.94
C THR A 14 43.06 3.18 0.07
N LYS A 15 42.35 4.20 0.58
CA LYS A 15 41.21 3.98 1.50
C LYS A 15 40.06 3.25 0.81
N GLN A 16 39.74 3.64 -0.42
CA GLN A 16 38.69 2.99 -1.20
C GLN A 16 39.05 1.53 -1.47
N ALA A 17 40.26 1.25 -1.96
CA ALA A 17 40.73 -0.11 -2.21
C ALA A 17 40.73 -0.99 -0.93
N TYR A 18 41.09 -0.42 0.23
CA TYR A 18 41.01 -1.13 1.50
C TYR A 18 39.56 -1.47 1.90
N ILE A 19 38.64 -0.52 1.74
CA ILE A 19 37.21 -0.73 2.01
C ILE A 19 36.65 -1.79 1.05
N ASP A 20 36.96 -1.70 -0.24
CA ASP A 20 36.50 -2.64 -1.25
C ASP A 20 37.01 -4.06 -0.97
N GLY A 21 38.29 -4.20 -0.59
CA GLY A 21 38.84 -5.49 -0.16
C GLY A 21 38.12 -6.07 1.06
N GLN A 22 37.88 -5.26 2.10
CA GLN A 22 37.10 -5.72 3.26
C GLN A 22 35.66 -6.12 2.90
N ASN A 23 35.04 -5.37 2.00
CA ASN A 23 33.67 -5.61 1.57
C ASN A 23 33.57 -6.91 0.76
N LEU A 24 34.49 -7.14 -0.17
CA LEU A 24 34.58 -8.36 -0.97
C LEU A 24 34.80 -9.59 -0.08
N CYS A 25 35.68 -9.50 0.93
CA CYS A 25 35.88 -10.61 1.87
C CYS A 25 34.61 -10.96 2.66
N LYS A 26 33.79 -9.96 3.02
CA LYS A 26 32.54 -10.17 3.76
C LYS A 26 31.37 -10.59 2.87
N LEU A 27 31.44 -10.31 1.57
CA LEU A 27 30.36 -10.51 0.62
C LEU A 27 29.90 -11.97 0.60
N ALA A 28 30.84 -12.92 0.47
CA ALA A 28 30.51 -14.34 0.40
C ALA A 28 29.86 -14.87 1.69
N SER A 29 30.39 -14.50 2.87
CA SER A 29 29.78 -14.92 4.15
C SER A 29 28.39 -14.29 4.34
N CYS A 30 28.20 -13.03 3.94
CA CYS A 30 26.90 -12.36 3.96
C CYS A 30 25.92 -13.04 3.01
N GLN A 31 26.38 -13.45 1.83
CA GLN A 31 25.54 -14.13 0.84
C GLN A 31 25.10 -15.51 1.31
N LYS A 32 26.02 -16.27 1.93
CA LYS A 32 25.71 -17.55 2.59
C LYS A 32 24.66 -17.36 3.69
N GLN A 33 24.88 -16.40 4.58
CA GLN A 33 23.92 -16.11 5.66
C GLN A 33 22.54 -15.71 5.10
N CYS A 34 22.51 -14.84 4.10
CA CYS A 34 21.26 -14.46 3.43
C CYS A 34 20.54 -15.64 2.77
N PHE A 35 21.30 -16.61 2.25
CA PHE A 35 20.77 -17.84 1.68
C PHE A 35 20.17 -18.73 2.77
N ASP A 36 20.92 -19.00 3.84
CA ASP A 36 20.49 -19.83 4.97
C ASP A 36 19.24 -19.24 5.63
N ASP A 37 19.22 -17.93 5.87
CA ASP A 37 18.06 -17.22 6.42
C ASP A 37 16.84 -17.32 5.50
N ALA A 38 17.04 -17.24 4.18
CA ALA A 38 15.96 -17.34 3.20
C ALA A 38 15.41 -18.78 3.10
N VAL A 39 16.27 -19.79 3.20
CA VAL A 39 15.86 -21.21 3.24
C VAL A 39 15.10 -21.51 4.53
N ALA A 40 15.63 -21.11 5.68
CA ALA A 40 14.96 -21.34 6.96
C ALA A 40 13.57 -20.68 7.00
N LYS A 41 13.45 -19.46 6.46
CA LYS A 41 12.18 -18.75 6.36
C LYS A 41 11.23 -19.37 5.33
N LEU A 42 11.76 -19.92 4.23
CA LEU A 42 10.98 -20.67 3.26
C LEU A 42 10.38 -21.92 3.91
N ASP A 43 11.17 -22.71 4.63
CA ASP A 43 10.72 -23.91 5.33
C ASP A 43 9.63 -23.59 6.37
N GLU A 44 9.79 -22.49 7.12
CA GLU A 44 8.78 -22.02 8.07
C GLU A 44 7.47 -21.64 7.37
N ALA A 45 7.56 -20.94 6.25
CA ALA A 45 6.41 -20.52 5.45
C ALA A 45 5.67 -21.71 4.82
N GLU A 46 6.40 -22.67 4.24
CA GLU A 46 5.83 -23.91 3.69
C GLU A 46 5.16 -24.73 4.80
N GLY A 47 5.85 -24.92 5.93
CA GLY A 47 5.27 -25.60 7.08
C GLY A 47 4.04 -24.88 7.66
N ALA A 48 3.95 -23.56 7.58
CA ALA A 48 2.75 -22.82 7.97
C ALA A 48 1.59 -23.01 6.97
N LEU A 49 1.87 -22.98 5.67
CA LEU A 49 0.86 -23.20 4.63
C LEU A 49 0.30 -24.63 4.69
N ASP A 50 1.16 -25.63 4.87
CA ASP A 50 0.76 -27.04 4.99
C ASP A 50 -0.10 -27.29 6.24
N ARG A 51 0.26 -26.67 7.38
CA ARG A 51 -0.52 -26.77 8.63
C ARG A 51 -1.92 -26.16 8.50
N LEU A 52 -2.04 -25.06 7.77
CA LEU A 52 -3.31 -24.36 7.61
C LEU A 52 -4.22 -25.02 6.56
N GLY A 53 -3.65 -25.70 5.57
CA GLY A 53 -4.38 -26.45 4.56
C GLY A 53 -5.33 -25.59 3.69
N ILE A 54 -5.11 -24.28 3.64
CA ILE A 54 -5.92 -23.36 2.84
C ILE A 54 -5.37 -23.37 1.41
N PRO A 55 -6.21 -23.59 0.37
CA PRO A 55 -5.76 -23.55 -1.01
C PRO A 55 -5.10 -22.22 -1.36
N ILE A 56 -3.97 -22.26 -2.09
CA ILE A 56 -3.21 -21.06 -2.49
C ILE A 56 -4.11 -20.07 -3.25
N ASP A 57 -5.02 -20.55 -4.09
CA ASP A 57 -5.95 -19.70 -4.86
C ASP A 57 -6.89 -18.88 -3.94
N GLU A 58 -7.34 -19.46 -2.83
CA GLU A 58 -8.14 -18.74 -1.83
C GLU A 58 -7.31 -17.65 -1.15
N ILE A 59 -6.04 -17.94 -0.83
CA ILE A 59 -5.13 -16.97 -0.22
C ILE A 59 -4.86 -15.82 -1.20
N GLN A 60 -4.60 -16.12 -2.47
CA GLN A 60 -4.37 -15.12 -3.52
C GLN A 60 -5.58 -14.21 -3.74
N THR A 61 -6.78 -14.77 -3.80
CA THR A 61 -8.00 -13.97 -3.97
C THR A 61 -8.30 -13.11 -2.74
N ALA A 62 -8.07 -13.63 -1.53
CA ALA A 62 -8.17 -12.86 -0.29
C ALA A 62 -7.15 -11.72 -0.25
N TRP A 63 -5.90 -12.00 -0.61
CA TRP A 63 -4.83 -11.01 -0.72
C TRP A 63 -5.12 -9.95 -1.79
N ALA A 64 -5.62 -10.34 -2.96
CA ALA A 64 -5.98 -9.40 -4.02
C ALA A 64 -7.11 -8.46 -3.58
N LYS A 65 -8.12 -8.99 -2.87
CA LYS A 65 -9.18 -8.17 -2.27
C LYS A 65 -8.61 -7.20 -1.23
N GLN A 66 -7.73 -7.66 -0.36
CA GLN A 66 -7.03 -6.81 0.60
C GLN A 66 -6.26 -5.69 -0.11
N LEU A 67 -5.46 -6.02 -1.12
CA LEU A 67 -4.72 -5.03 -1.92
C LEU A 67 -5.65 -4.04 -2.61
N SER A 68 -6.75 -4.48 -3.20
CA SER A 68 -7.69 -3.59 -3.88
C SER A 68 -8.29 -2.53 -2.95
N ILE A 69 -8.49 -2.89 -1.68
CA ILE A 69 -8.99 -1.98 -0.63
C ILE A 69 -7.86 -1.08 -0.13
N GLN A 70 -6.66 -1.62 0.08
CA GLN A 70 -5.51 -0.87 0.59
C GLN A 70 -4.90 0.11 -0.44
N GLN A 71 -4.98 -0.21 -1.74
CA GLN A 71 -4.47 0.61 -2.84
C GLN A 71 -5.49 1.61 -3.38
N ALA A 72 -6.73 1.60 -2.89
CA ALA A 72 -7.71 2.61 -3.24
C ALA A 72 -7.19 4.00 -2.83
N GLU A 73 -7.16 4.94 -3.77
CA GLU A 73 -6.69 6.29 -3.47
C GLU A 73 -7.58 6.92 -2.38
N PRO A 74 -6.99 7.45 -1.31
CA PRO A 74 -7.77 8.09 -0.26
C PRO A 74 -8.47 9.32 -0.87
N PRO A 75 -9.75 9.55 -0.54
CA PRO A 75 -10.52 10.60 -1.17
C PRO A 75 -9.91 11.98 -0.92
N LEU A 76 -9.93 12.82 -1.95
CA LEU A 76 -9.50 14.20 -1.84
C LEU A 76 -10.58 15.02 -1.11
N PRO A 77 -10.25 15.71 0.00
CA PRO A 77 -11.15 16.67 0.61
C PRO A 77 -11.29 17.85 -0.35
N LYS A 78 -12.52 18.15 -0.74
CA LYS A 78 -12.86 19.29 -1.59
C LYS A 78 -13.74 20.24 -0.78
N LYS A 79 -13.56 21.55 -0.96
CA LYS A 79 -14.53 22.53 -0.47
C LYS A 79 -15.92 22.16 -1.01
N ASP A 80 -16.90 22.10 -0.12
CA ASP A 80 -18.29 21.70 -0.38
C ASP A 80 -18.47 20.25 -0.84
N ALA A 81 -17.54 19.35 -0.50
CA ALA A 81 -17.66 17.92 -0.84
C ALA A 81 -18.97 17.31 -0.30
N GLY A 82 -19.33 17.59 0.95
CA GLY A 82 -20.59 17.13 1.54
C GLY A 82 -21.79 17.61 0.73
N MET A 83 -21.88 18.92 0.45
CA MET A 83 -22.96 19.49 -0.36
C MET A 83 -23.07 18.87 -1.76
N LYS A 84 -21.95 18.69 -2.48
CA LYS A 84 -21.96 18.11 -3.83
C LYS A 84 -22.43 16.67 -3.83
N THR A 85 -22.00 15.89 -2.85
CA THR A 85 -22.37 14.48 -2.74
C THR A 85 -23.83 14.34 -2.31
N ILE A 86 -24.33 15.19 -1.40
CA ILE A 86 -25.77 15.23 -1.05
C ILE A 86 -26.63 15.66 -2.25
N LYS A 87 -26.19 16.64 -3.07
CA LYS A 87 -26.87 16.96 -4.33
C LYS A 87 -26.94 15.75 -5.27
N SER A 88 -25.86 14.96 -5.36
CA SER A 88 -25.86 13.73 -6.13
C SER A 88 -26.86 12.70 -5.60
N ILE A 89 -26.96 12.52 -4.28
CA ILE A 89 -27.95 11.64 -3.65
C ILE A 89 -29.38 12.11 -3.93
N LEU A 90 -29.65 13.41 -3.77
CA LEU A 90 -30.98 13.98 -4.06
C LEU A 90 -31.38 13.75 -5.53
N ASN A 91 -30.43 13.90 -6.46
CA ASN A 91 -30.66 13.59 -7.87
C ASN A 91 -30.95 12.11 -8.08
N LEU A 92 -30.18 11.20 -7.47
CA LEU A 92 -30.40 9.75 -7.55
C LEU A 92 -31.78 9.37 -6.99
N LEU A 93 -32.18 9.92 -5.84
CA LEU A 93 -33.51 9.72 -5.27
C LEU A 93 -34.61 10.21 -6.20
N TRP A 94 -34.45 11.40 -6.80
CA TRP A 94 -35.38 11.92 -7.79
C TRP A 94 -35.49 11.00 -9.01
N THR A 95 -34.36 10.47 -9.51
CA THR A 95 -34.38 9.49 -10.60
C THR A 95 -35.08 8.19 -10.21
N CYS A 96 -34.86 7.65 -9.00
CA CYS A 96 -35.60 6.48 -8.50
C CYS A 96 -37.11 6.76 -8.45
N THR A 97 -37.53 7.92 -7.93
CA THR A 97 -38.96 8.27 -7.88
C THR A 97 -39.59 8.40 -9.27
N THR A 98 -38.83 8.93 -10.23
CA THR A 98 -39.27 9.09 -11.62
C THR A 98 -39.38 7.74 -12.32
N LEU A 99 -38.36 6.88 -12.20
CA LEU A 99 -38.37 5.53 -12.76
C LEU A 99 -39.49 4.67 -12.16
N ARG A 100 -39.69 4.71 -10.84
CA ARG A 100 -40.82 4.00 -10.19
C ARG A 100 -42.17 4.48 -10.70
N ARG A 101 -42.35 5.80 -10.92
CA ARG A 101 -43.57 6.35 -11.53
C ARG A 101 -43.74 5.88 -12.98
N GLN A 102 -42.67 5.86 -13.77
CA GLN A 102 -42.71 5.36 -15.15
C GLN A 102 -43.08 3.87 -15.19
N ILE A 103 -42.44 3.04 -14.37
CA ILE A 103 -42.80 1.62 -14.24
C ILE A 103 -44.28 1.46 -13.89
N MET A 104 -44.81 2.25 -12.96
CA MET A 104 -46.22 2.22 -12.58
C MET A 104 -47.14 2.57 -13.77
N LEU A 105 -46.85 3.65 -14.49
CA LEU A 105 -47.65 4.11 -15.64
C LEU A 105 -47.60 3.09 -16.78
N THR A 106 -46.42 2.62 -17.16
CA THR A 106 -46.23 1.62 -18.22
C THR A 106 -46.89 0.29 -17.84
N SER A 107 -46.81 -0.14 -16.58
CA SER A 107 -47.51 -1.34 -16.09
C SER A 107 -49.03 -1.18 -16.17
N SER A 108 -49.56 0.01 -15.84
CA SER A 108 -51.00 0.28 -15.94
C SER A 108 -51.48 0.29 -17.40
N GLN A 109 -50.67 0.83 -18.32
CA GLN A 109 -50.97 0.81 -19.75
C GLN A 109 -50.96 -0.61 -20.30
N GLN A 110 -49.99 -1.43 -19.90
CA GLN A 110 -49.92 -2.84 -20.27
C GLN A 110 -51.16 -3.61 -19.82
N VAL A 111 -51.58 -3.44 -18.56
CA VAL A 111 -52.81 -4.08 -18.04
C VAL A 111 -54.04 -3.64 -18.83
N SER A 112 -54.14 -2.34 -19.16
CA SER A 112 -55.24 -1.81 -19.98
C SER A 112 -55.30 -2.49 -21.36
N ILE A 113 -54.16 -2.62 -22.06
CA ILE A 113 -54.12 -3.25 -23.38
C ILE A 113 -54.44 -4.74 -23.27
N LEU A 114 -53.90 -5.46 -22.28
CA LEU A 114 -54.19 -6.88 -22.07
C LEU A 114 -55.67 -7.17 -21.79
N LEU A 115 -56.40 -6.23 -21.15
CA LEU A 115 -57.84 -6.34 -20.92
C LEU A 115 -58.66 -6.13 -22.20
N HIS A 116 -58.13 -5.41 -23.19
CA HIS A 116 -58.82 -5.09 -24.44
C HIS A 116 -58.41 -5.99 -25.61
N ASP A 117 -57.11 -6.29 -25.75
CA ASP A 117 -56.52 -7.16 -26.77
C ASP A 117 -55.32 -7.93 -26.19
N PRO A 118 -55.53 -9.17 -25.71
CA PRO A 118 -54.49 -9.98 -25.10
C PRO A 118 -53.43 -10.51 -26.08
N SER A 119 -53.61 -10.34 -27.40
CA SER A 119 -52.64 -10.75 -28.43
C SER A 119 -51.95 -9.56 -29.10
N SER A 120 -52.11 -8.35 -28.58
CA SER A 120 -51.51 -7.15 -29.15
C SER A 120 -49.97 -7.24 -29.17
N PRO A 121 -49.31 -6.97 -30.31
CA PRO A 121 -47.84 -6.87 -30.37
C PRO A 121 -47.30 -5.74 -29.49
N ASP A 122 -48.10 -4.70 -29.23
CA ASP A 122 -47.73 -3.58 -28.35
C ASP A 122 -47.50 -4.03 -26.90
N CYS A 123 -48.11 -5.14 -26.47
CA CYS A 123 -47.87 -5.72 -25.14
C CYS A 123 -46.45 -6.26 -24.98
N VAL A 124 -45.84 -6.77 -26.06
CA VAL A 124 -44.47 -7.30 -26.05
C VAL A 124 -43.46 -6.16 -25.97
N GLU A 125 -43.66 -5.09 -26.75
CA GLU A 125 -42.81 -3.90 -26.68
C GLU A 125 -42.88 -3.21 -25.30
N LEU A 126 -44.06 -3.18 -24.68
CA LEU A 126 -44.23 -2.66 -23.32
C LEU A 126 -43.56 -3.55 -22.24
N LEU A 127 -43.51 -4.87 -22.43
CA LEU A 127 -42.77 -5.79 -21.55
C LEU A 127 -41.28 -5.49 -21.57
N ASP A 128 -40.69 -5.40 -22.77
CA ASP A 128 -39.27 -5.09 -22.94
C ASP A 128 -38.94 -3.72 -22.34
N CYS A 129 -39.83 -2.73 -22.52
CA CYS A 129 -39.69 -1.42 -21.91
C CYS A 129 -39.73 -1.48 -20.37
N LEU A 130 -40.63 -2.26 -19.78
CA LEU A 130 -40.72 -2.45 -18.33
C LEU A 130 -39.46 -3.10 -17.75
N ASP A 131 -38.90 -4.10 -18.44
CA ASP A 131 -37.69 -4.78 -17.99
C ASP A 131 -36.47 -3.85 -18.06
N GLN A 132 -36.34 -3.05 -19.12
CA GLN A 132 -35.32 -2.00 -19.19
C GLN A 132 -35.45 -0.97 -18.07
N LEU A 133 -36.68 -0.52 -17.78
CA LEU A 133 -36.93 0.43 -16.69
C LEU A 133 -36.59 -0.19 -15.33
N ARG A 134 -36.91 -1.46 -15.09
CA ARG A 134 -36.55 -2.19 -13.85
C ARG A 134 -35.04 -2.33 -13.69
N LEU A 135 -34.33 -2.76 -14.73
CA LEU A 135 -32.86 -2.85 -14.69
C LEU A 135 -32.21 -1.49 -14.43
N SER A 136 -32.74 -0.43 -15.03
CA SER A 136 -32.27 0.94 -14.77
C SER A 136 -32.53 1.37 -13.33
N LEU A 137 -33.70 1.01 -12.76
CA LEU A 137 -34.03 1.29 -11.36
C LEU A 137 -33.08 0.56 -10.42
N GLU A 138 -32.85 -0.74 -10.63
CA GLU A 138 -31.91 -1.54 -9.83
C GLU A 138 -30.49 -0.96 -9.88
N TRP A 139 -30.04 -0.52 -11.06
CA TRP A 139 -28.74 0.12 -11.22
C TRP A 139 -28.66 1.43 -10.43
N VAL A 140 -29.66 2.32 -10.55
CA VAL A 140 -29.70 3.59 -9.81
C VAL A 140 -29.80 3.34 -8.31
N GLU A 141 -30.60 2.38 -7.86
CA GLU A 141 -30.73 2.01 -6.45
C GLU A 141 -29.41 1.44 -5.90
N SER A 142 -28.66 0.68 -6.69
CA SER A 142 -27.31 0.23 -6.33
C SER A 142 -26.33 1.39 -6.19
N GLN A 143 -26.38 2.38 -7.09
CA GLN A 143 -25.55 3.58 -7.00
C GLN A 143 -25.94 4.45 -5.78
N LEU A 144 -27.24 4.56 -5.51
CA LEU A 144 -27.75 5.27 -4.35
C LEU A 144 -27.26 4.60 -3.06
N ALA A 145 -27.40 3.28 -2.94
CA ALA A 145 -26.91 2.53 -1.78
C ALA A 145 -25.41 2.73 -1.56
N LYS A 146 -24.61 2.72 -2.64
CA LYS A 146 -23.17 3.03 -2.57
C LYS A 146 -22.91 4.46 -2.10
N LYS A 147 -23.66 5.44 -2.58
CA LYS A 147 -23.47 6.86 -2.22
C LYS A 147 -23.95 7.19 -0.82
N GLU A 148 -25.04 6.58 -0.37
CA GLU A 148 -25.51 6.65 1.01
C GLU A 148 -24.51 6.00 1.97
N TYR A 149 -23.86 4.91 1.54
CA TYR A 149 -22.73 4.29 2.24
C TYR A 149 -21.51 5.21 2.33
N ASP A 150 -21.04 5.77 1.19
CA ASP A 150 -19.88 6.67 1.13
C ASP A 150 -20.02 7.90 2.06
N LEU A 151 -21.26 8.28 2.38
CA LEU A 151 -21.61 9.47 3.13
C LEU A 151 -22.07 9.20 4.57
N LEU A 152 -22.05 7.96 5.05
CA LEU A 152 -22.46 7.64 6.43
C LEU A 152 -23.94 7.97 6.72
N LEU A 153 -24.82 7.93 5.71
CA LEU A 153 -26.25 8.30 5.80
C LEU A 153 -27.19 7.10 6.00
N HIS A 154 -26.72 6.02 6.63
CA HIS A 154 -27.49 4.77 6.72
C HIS A 154 -28.81 4.92 7.48
N GLY A 155 -29.89 4.41 6.86
CA GLY A 155 -31.22 4.34 7.45
C GLY A 155 -32.16 5.45 6.96
N LYS A 156 -32.89 5.17 5.86
CA LYS A 156 -34.04 5.93 5.32
C LYS A 156 -34.14 7.39 5.78
N MET A 157 -33.14 8.20 5.45
CA MET A 157 -33.27 9.64 5.63
C MET A 157 -34.25 10.17 4.59
N MET A 158 -35.36 10.72 5.05
CA MET A 158 -36.36 11.36 4.18
C MET A 158 -35.71 12.52 3.40
N GLN A 159 -36.14 12.77 2.16
CA GLN A 159 -35.63 13.87 1.31
C GLN A 159 -35.58 15.23 2.04
N GLY A 160 -36.56 15.52 2.90
CA GLY A 160 -36.60 16.75 3.71
C GLY A 160 -35.51 16.86 4.78
N ASN A 161 -34.91 15.74 5.22
CA ASN A 161 -33.75 15.77 6.11
C ASN A 161 -32.46 15.98 5.31
N LEU A 162 -32.34 15.39 4.11
CA LEU A 162 -31.19 15.58 3.23
C LEU A 162 -31.03 17.03 2.78
N GLU A 163 -32.13 17.76 2.52
CA GLU A 163 -32.06 19.18 2.18
C GLU A 163 -31.54 20.05 3.34
N LYS A 164 -31.84 19.69 4.59
CA LYS A 164 -31.30 20.37 5.78
C LYS A 164 -29.83 20.03 6.00
N ILE A 165 -29.46 18.76 5.81
CA ILE A 165 -28.08 18.28 5.96
C ILE A 165 -27.18 18.87 4.86
N LYS A 166 -27.72 19.11 3.66
CA LYS A 166 -27.01 19.76 2.55
C LYS A 166 -26.42 21.12 2.91
N SER A 167 -27.09 21.88 3.76
CA SER A 167 -26.64 23.19 4.26
C SER A 167 -25.92 23.12 5.61
N SER A 168 -25.88 21.95 6.26
CA SER A 168 -25.25 21.79 7.58
C SER A 168 -23.75 21.99 7.48
N GLN A 169 -23.22 22.93 8.27
CA GLN A 169 -21.79 23.14 8.40
C GLN A 169 -21.13 21.94 9.07
N TRP A 170 -21.79 21.39 10.10
CA TRP A 170 -21.33 20.20 10.84
C TRP A 170 -21.09 19.01 9.90
N TYR A 171 -22.04 18.73 9.01
CA TYR A 171 -21.95 17.59 8.11
C TYR A 171 -20.86 17.76 7.04
N ASN A 172 -20.68 18.98 6.52
CA ASN A 172 -19.57 19.26 5.60
C ASN A 172 -18.22 19.05 6.30
N ALA A 173 -18.09 19.50 7.56
CA ALA A 173 -16.90 19.26 8.36
C ALA A 173 -16.67 17.77 8.64
N LEU A 174 -17.72 16.98 8.91
CA LEU A 174 -17.64 15.52 9.08
C LEU A 174 -17.07 14.82 7.84
N VAL A 175 -17.61 15.11 6.65
CA VAL A 175 -17.15 14.51 5.38
C VAL A 175 -15.69 14.89 5.09
N CYS A 176 -15.32 16.16 5.34
CA CYS A 176 -13.94 16.61 5.21
C CYS A 176 -13.03 15.92 6.23
N ALA A 177 -13.43 15.84 7.50
CA ALA A 177 -12.69 15.17 8.57
C ALA A 177 -12.43 13.71 8.22
N HIS A 178 -13.45 12.97 7.77
CA HIS A 178 -13.31 11.59 7.32
C HIS A 178 -12.29 11.43 6.17
N ALA A 179 -12.36 12.29 5.16
CA ALA A 179 -11.37 12.28 4.08
C ALA A 179 -9.95 12.60 4.57
N HIS A 180 -9.79 13.56 5.47
CA HIS A 180 -8.50 13.86 6.11
C HIS A 180 -7.98 12.69 6.94
N TYR A 181 -8.88 11.99 7.62
CA TYR A 181 -8.57 10.80 8.41
C TYR A 181 -8.01 9.67 7.54
N GLN A 182 -8.73 9.31 6.47
CA GLN A 182 -8.30 8.27 5.54
C GLN A 182 -6.95 8.61 4.89
N ARG A 183 -6.74 9.89 4.55
CA ARG A 183 -5.45 10.37 4.02
C ARG A 183 -4.33 10.30 5.05
N LEU A 184 -4.59 10.68 6.29
CA LEU A 184 -3.61 10.62 7.38
C LEU A 184 -3.17 9.18 7.62
N VAL A 185 -4.13 8.26 7.72
CA VAL A 185 -3.88 6.81 7.87
C VAL A 185 -3.09 6.27 6.68
N ALA A 186 -3.51 6.54 5.44
CA ALA A 186 -2.81 6.09 4.24
C ALA A 186 -1.36 6.63 4.19
N ALA A 187 -1.15 7.90 4.54
CA ALA A 187 0.18 8.51 4.55
C ALA A 187 1.08 7.91 5.65
N LEU A 188 0.53 7.61 6.83
CA LEU A 188 1.26 6.95 7.91
C LEU A 188 1.63 5.50 7.56
N ILE A 189 0.69 4.74 7.00
CA ILE A 189 0.95 3.37 6.52
C ILE A 189 2.04 3.39 5.45
N SER A 190 1.91 4.27 4.46
CA SER A 190 2.93 4.41 3.40
C SER A 190 4.31 4.77 3.95
N CYS A 191 4.36 5.67 4.95
CA CYS A 191 5.61 6.01 5.64
C CYS A 191 6.21 4.79 6.35
N LYS A 192 5.41 4.02 7.10
CA LYS A 192 5.87 2.81 7.81
C LYS A 192 6.32 1.71 6.86
N PHE A 193 5.59 1.47 5.78
CA PHE A 193 5.95 0.48 4.76
C PHE A 193 7.26 0.87 4.06
N THR A 194 7.40 2.15 3.66
CA THR A 194 8.63 2.66 3.06
C THR A 194 9.83 2.48 4.00
N ILE A 195 9.66 2.78 5.30
CA ILE A 195 10.71 2.59 6.30
C ILE A 195 11.07 1.10 6.43
N THR A 196 10.07 0.23 6.54
CA THR A 196 10.28 -1.20 6.76
C THR A 196 10.95 -1.86 5.54
N GLN A 197 10.47 -1.56 4.34
CA GLN A 197 11.06 -2.04 3.09
C GLN A 197 12.52 -1.61 2.99
N ARG A 198 12.83 -0.35 3.29
CA ARG A 198 14.21 0.16 3.24
C ARG A 198 15.11 -0.39 4.33
N ILE A 199 14.59 -0.67 5.53
CA ILE A 199 15.34 -1.37 6.58
C ILE A 199 15.71 -2.78 6.13
N GLU A 200 14.80 -3.46 5.43
CA GLU A 200 15.06 -4.81 4.90
C GLU A 200 16.05 -4.78 3.73
N ASP A 201 15.89 -3.84 2.79
CA ASP A 201 16.86 -3.58 1.71
C ASP A 201 18.25 -3.22 2.29
N TYR A 202 18.29 -2.51 3.43
CA TYR A 202 19.52 -2.18 4.16
C TYR A 202 20.13 -3.39 4.85
N ARG A 203 19.34 -4.32 5.41
CA ARG A 203 19.85 -5.59 5.94
C ARG A 203 20.49 -6.44 4.86
N SER A 204 19.97 -6.39 3.63
CA SER A 204 20.66 -6.97 2.47
C SER A 204 21.90 -6.19 2.01
N HIS A 205 22.01 -4.89 2.31
CA HIS A 205 23.12 -4.03 1.93
C HIS A 205 23.81 -3.39 3.15
N ILE A 206 24.55 -4.20 3.92
CA ILE A 206 25.22 -3.82 5.19
C ILE A 206 26.28 -2.69 5.06
N LEU A 207 26.54 -2.13 3.88
CA LEU A 207 27.80 -1.42 3.60
C LEU A 207 27.79 0.10 3.57
N ASP A 208 26.68 0.84 3.78
CA ASP A 208 26.77 2.32 3.71
C ASP A 208 26.06 3.10 4.82
N HIS A 209 26.84 3.56 5.80
CA HIS A 209 26.41 4.54 6.82
C HIS A 209 25.92 5.86 6.19
N LYS A 210 26.36 6.24 4.98
CA LYS A 210 25.89 7.46 4.30
C LYS A 210 24.48 7.31 3.75
N ALA A 211 24.08 6.11 3.35
CA ALA A 211 22.72 5.81 2.91
C ALA A 211 21.72 6.00 4.07
N ARG A 212 22.02 5.44 5.26
CA ARG A 212 21.24 5.66 6.50
C ARG A 212 21.05 7.15 6.85
N ILE A 213 22.07 7.99 6.66
CA ILE A 213 21.97 9.45 6.88
C ILE A 213 21.06 10.09 5.82
N HIS A 214 21.14 9.66 4.57
CA HIS A 214 20.28 10.16 3.49
C HIS A 214 18.82 9.75 3.70
N GLU A 215 18.56 8.54 4.19
CA GLU A 215 17.24 7.98 4.48
C GLU A 215 16.54 8.74 5.60
N VAL A 216 17.21 8.91 6.75
CA VAL A 216 16.70 9.74 7.85
C VAL A 216 16.39 11.16 7.38
N LYS A 217 17.14 11.68 6.41
CA LYS A 217 16.87 13.00 5.80
C LYS A 217 15.67 12.98 4.85
N VAL A 218 15.45 11.93 4.07
CA VAL A 218 14.28 11.79 3.18
C VAL A 218 13.00 11.64 3.99
N ASP A 219 13.03 10.88 5.08
CA ASP A 219 11.85 10.64 5.91
C ASP A 219 11.46 11.89 6.71
N LYS A 220 12.46 12.62 7.24
CA LYS A 220 12.25 13.96 7.83
C LYS A 220 11.62 14.95 6.86
N LYS A 221 11.76 14.77 5.53
CA LYS A 221 11.09 15.62 4.53
C LYS A 221 9.62 15.29 4.32
N ARG A 222 9.19 14.05 4.60
CA ARG A 222 7.78 13.62 4.44
C ARG A 222 6.92 13.92 5.66
N GLN A 223 7.51 13.90 6.87
CA GLN A 223 6.81 14.18 8.12
C GLN A 223 6.03 15.52 8.14
N PRO A 224 6.53 16.65 7.60
CA PRO A 224 5.78 17.91 7.57
C PRO A 224 4.50 17.87 6.74
N ALA A 225 4.42 16.99 5.73
CA ALA A 225 3.19 16.81 4.96
C ALA A 225 2.13 16.04 5.78
N ILE A 226 2.56 15.02 6.52
CA ILE A 226 1.70 14.23 7.41
C ILE A 226 1.19 15.09 8.56
N ILE A 227 2.06 15.89 9.18
CA ILE A 227 1.68 16.83 10.24
C ILE A 227 0.67 17.85 9.72
N ARG A 228 0.85 18.41 8.52
CA ARG A 228 -0.15 19.30 7.89
C ARG A 228 -1.51 18.61 7.68
N CYS A 229 -1.52 17.33 7.32
CA CYS A 229 -2.78 16.58 7.21
C CYS A 229 -3.47 16.41 8.56
N LEU A 230 -2.69 16.15 9.62
CA LEU A 230 -3.20 16.10 10.99
C LEU A 230 -3.75 17.46 11.46
N ASP A 231 -3.03 18.55 11.21
CA ASP A 231 -3.48 19.90 11.59
C ASP A 231 -4.80 20.24 10.88
N GLN A 232 -4.93 19.88 9.59
CA GLN A 232 -6.18 20.07 8.85
C GLN A 232 -7.31 19.18 9.38
N LEU A 233 -7.03 17.92 9.75
CA LEU A 233 -8.01 17.05 10.41
C LEU A 233 -8.52 17.68 11.71
N ASN A 234 -7.60 18.09 12.59
CA ASN A 234 -7.95 18.71 13.87
C ASN A 234 -8.75 20.00 13.68
N LYS A 235 -8.49 20.76 12.61
CA LYS A 235 -9.28 21.92 12.22
C LYS A 235 -10.71 21.56 11.80
N GLU A 236 -10.91 20.48 11.04
CA GLU A 236 -12.27 20.03 10.71
C GLU A 236 -13.01 19.54 11.97
N ILE A 237 -12.33 18.87 12.90
CA ILE A 237 -12.89 18.48 14.20
C ILE A 237 -13.30 19.73 15.01
N GLU A 238 -12.50 20.82 14.98
CA GLU A 238 -12.89 22.11 15.57
C GLU A 238 -14.14 22.67 14.91
N CYS A 239 -14.22 22.68 13.58
CA CYS A 239 -15.41 23.13 12.86
C CYS A 239 -16.66 22.29 13.21
N MET A 240 -16.50 20.99 13.49
CA MET A 240 -17.59 20.14 13.96
C MET A 240 -18.03 20.51 15.39
N LEU A 241 -17.10 20.87 16.28
CA LEU A 241 -17.43 21.31 17.64
C LEU A 241 -18.11 22.69 17.63
N ASP A 242 -17.64 23.61 16.78
CA ASP A 242 -18.24 24.94 16.63
C ASP A 242 -19.66 24.86 16.04
N ALA A 243 -19.90 23.88 15.16
CA ALA A 243 -21.20 23.64 14.52
C ALA A 243 -22.04 22.57 15.26
N TRP A 244 -21.79 22.33 16.55
CA TRP A 244 -22.46 21.26 17.30
C TRP A 244 -23.99 21.44 17.36
N ASP A 245 -24.47 22.68 17.38
CA ASP A 245 -25.91 22.98 17.38
C ASP A 245 -26.61 22.52 16.08
N ASP A 246 -25.85 22.35 14.98
CA ASP A 246 -26.32 21.83 13.69
C ASP A 246 -26.17 20.30 13.57
N ALA A 247 -25.69 19.62 14.62
CA ALA A 247 -25.45 18.18 14.60
C ALA A 247 -26.76 17.39 14.72
N PRO A 248 -26.90 16.27 13.97
CA PRO A 248 -28.05 15.39 14.12
C PRO A 248 -28.07 14.72 15.50
N ARG A 249 -29.26 14.35 15.98
CA ARG A 249 -29.41 13.65 17.27
C ARG A 249 -28.64 12.34 17.26
N GLY A 250 -27.79 12.13 18.27
CA GLY A 250 -26.93 10.94 18.37
C GLY A 250 -25.60 11.05 17.62
N ALA A 251 -25.28 12.22 17.05
CA ALA A 251 -23.96 12.47 16.49
C ALA A 251 -22.86 12.36 17.55
N ILE A 252 -21.71 11.82 17.14
CA ILE A 252 -20.49 11.71 17.95
C ILE A 252 -19.39 12.48 17.23
N CYS A 253 -18.73 13.41 17.91
CA CYS A 253 -17.54 14.09 17.39
C CYS A 253 -16.29 13.30 17.79
N PRO A 254 -15.36 13.01 16.85
CA PRO A 254 -14.06 12.43 17.19
C PRO A 254 -13.21 13.38 18.04
N GLU A 255 -12.35 12.82 18.87
CA GLU A 255 -11.36 13.59 19.61
C GLU A 255 -10.22 14.06 18.69
N LYS A 256 -9.63 15.22 19.04
CA LYS A 256 -8.42 15.71 18.36
C LYS A 256 -7.27 14.75 18.60
N LEU A 257 -6.47 14.54 17.55
CA LEU A 257 -5.29 13.71 17.64
C LEU A 257 -4.06 14.55 18.01
N ASP A 258 -3.27 14.04 18.95
CA ASP A 258 -1.96 14.62 19.27
C ASP A 258 -0.93 14.21 18.20
N GLN A 259 0.02 15.11 17.94
CA GLN A 259 1.20 14.81 17.13
C GLN A 259 2.12 13.80 17.85
N LYS A 260 2.14 13.81 19.19
CA LYS A 260 2.94 12.86 19.97
C LYS A 260 2.42 11.45 19.79
N GLY A 261 3.32 10.54 19.39
CA GLY A 261 2.96 9.14 19.17
C GLY A 261 2.25 8.86 17.84
N LEU A 262 1.97 9.86 17.00
CA LEU A 262 1.29 9.67 15.71
C LEU A 262 1.98 8.61 14.81
N PHE A 263 3.31 8.57 14.83
CA PHE A 263 4.11 7.67 14.00
C PHE A 263 4.33 6.28 14.60
N SER A 264 3.91 6.02 15.85
CA SER A 264 4.04 4.69 16.43
C SER A 264 3.09 3.67 15.78
N LEU A 265 1.95 4.15 15.26
CA LEU A 265 0.90 3.32 14.65
C LEU A 265 0.52 2.14 15.54
N ASP A 266 0.35 2.41 16.83
CA ASP A 266 -0.17 1.44 17.79
C ASP A 266 -1.61 1.09 17.46
N VAL A 267 -1.99 -0.19 17.61
CA VAL A 267 -3.32 -0.71 17.26
C VAL A 267 -4.41 -0.09 18.13
N ASP A 268 -4.08 0.22 19.40
CA ASP A 268 -4.98 0.91 20.33
C ASP A 268 -4.90 2.45 20.23
N GLY A 269 -4.11 2.95 19.28
CA GLY A 269 -3.90 4.38 19.06
C GLY A 269 -5.20 5.14 18.79
N ALA A 270 -5.26 6.38 19.26
CA ALA A 270 -6.43 7.26 19.07
C ALA A 270 -6.85 7.43 17.60
N ILE A 271 -5.90 7.24 16.67
CA ILE A 271 -6.16 7.27 15.22
C ILE A 271 -7.16 6.17 14.80
N TRP A 272 -7.05 4.95 15.32
CA TRP A 272 -7.96 3.88 14.91
C TRP A 272 -9.34 4.03 15.53
N LYS A 273 -9.42 4.57 16.76
CA LYS A 273 -10.68 4.87 17.43
C LYS A 273 -11.46 5.98 16.73
N GLY A 274 -10.81 7.08 16.35
CA GLY A 274 -11.48 8.17 15.66
C GLY A 274 -11.93 7.80 14.25
N LEU A 275 -11.16 6.97 13.53
CA LEU A 275 -11.62 6.37 12.27
C LEU A 275 -12.86 5.51 12.54
N HIS A 276 -12.81 4.63 13.55
CA HIS A 276 -13.95 3.80 13.92
C HIS A 276 -15.14 4.62 14.42
N ILE A 277 -15.01 5.83 14.96
CA ILE A 277 -16.15 6.67 15.37
C ILE A 277 -16.78 7.35 14.14
N LEU A 278 -15.95 7.85 13.23
CA LEU A 278 -16.41 8.36 11.93
C LEU A 278 -17.08 7.25 11.12
N GLU A 279 -16.58 6.03 11.28
CA GLU A 279 -17.13 4.83 10.69
C GLU A 279 -18.30 4.26 11.52
N ALA A 280 -18.39 4.26 12.84
CA ALA A 280 -19.40 3.49 13.60
C ALA A 280 -20.86 4.01 13.52
N GLY A 281 -21.12 5.13 12.84
CA GLY A 281 -22.45 5.41 12.29
C GLY A 281 -22.89 4.40 11.20
N LEU A 282 -21.96 3.58 10.71
CA LEU A 282 -22.07 2.47 9.76
C LEU A 282 -22.69 1.25 10.45
N GLY A 283 -23.99 1.24 10.69
CA GLY A 283 -24.74 0.01 10.97
C GLY A 283 -24.67 -0.98 9.80
N ASP A 284 -23.50 -1.52 9.50
CA ASP A 284 -23.29 -2.53 8.48
C ASP A 284 -23.37 -3.91 9.15
N ASN A 285 -24.48 -4.61 8.91
CA ASN A 285 -24.65 -6.02 9.29
C ASN A 285 -23.80 -6.97 8.41
N ARG A 286 -22.85 -6.45 7.62
CA ARG A 286 -21.96 -7.29 6.82
C ARG A 286 -20.85 -7.83 7.70
N ALA A 287 -20.72 -9.16 7.68
CA ALA A 287 -19.59 -9.81 8.30
C ALA A 287 -18.27 -9.24 7.70
N PRO A 288 -17.28 -8.91 8.54
CA PRO A 288 -15.99 -8.41 8.07
C PRO A 288 -15.36 -9.38 7.04
N PRO A 289 -14.60 -8.87 6.06
CA PRO A 289 -13.94 -9.73 5.08
C PRO A 289 -13.12 -10.83 5.76
N ARG A 290 -13.09 -12.03 5.19
CA ARG A 290 -12.42 -13.19 5.81
C ARG A 290 -10.95 -12.90 6.15
N TRP A 291 -10.21 -12.18 5.29
CA TRP A 291 -8.82 -11.78 5.58
C TRP A 291 -8.66 -10.85 6.80
N LEU A 292 -9.74 -10.21 7.26
CA LEU A 292 -9.78 -9.38 8.46
C LEU A 292 -10.43 -10.09 9.66
N ALA A 293 -11.32 -11.05 9.43
CA ALA A 293 -12.08 -11.74 10.47
C ALA A 293 -11.44 -13.06 10.93
N ASP A 294 -10.82 -13.78 9.99
CA ASP A 294 -10.28 -15.13 10.17
C ASP A 294 -8.76 -15.05 10.41
N GLU A 295 -8.33 -15.44 11.61
CA GLU A 295 -6.92 -15.48 11.99
C GLU A 295 -6.13 -16.44 11.09
N ASN A 296 -6.70 -17.59 10.75
CA ASN A 296 -6.02 -18.57 9.89
C ASN A 296 -5.79 -18.00 8.49
N MET A 297 -6.76 -17.23 7.97
CA MET A 297 -6.60 -16.54 6.68
C MET A 297 -5.50 -15.46 6.75
N ARG A 298 -5.39 -14.72 7.87
CA ARG A 298 -4.30 -13.74 8.05
C ARG A 298 -2.93 -14.41 8.06
N VAL A 299 -2.78 -15.45 8.88
CA VAL A 299 -1.52 -16.20 8.98
C VAL A 299 -1.18 -16.83 7.63
N ALA A 300 -2.17 -17.37 6.91
CA ALA A 300 -1.98 -17.93 5.57
C ALA A 300 -1.50 -16.88 4.54
N ILE A 301 -2.06 -15.66 4.57
CA ILE A 301 -1.60 -14.57 3.69
C ILE A 301 -0.14 -14.21 4.00
N ILE A 302 0.23 -14.10 5.28
CA ILE A 302 1.61 -13.80 5.69
C ILE A 302 2.56 -14.90 5.21
N ALA A 303 2.23 -16.17 5.49
CA ALA A 303 3.04 -17.32 5.08
C ALA A 303 3.18 -17.39 3.55
N TYR A 304 2.11 -17.13 2.80
CA TYR A 304 2.15 -17.10 1.34
C TYR A 304 3.06 -15.98 0.79
N LEU A 305 3.00 -14.79 1.39
CA LEU A 305 3.86 -13.67 0.99
C LEU A 305 5.33 -13.94 1.31
N ASP A 306 5.61 -14.53 2.47
CA ASP A 306 6.96 -14.94 2.86
C ASP A 306 7.49 -16.05 1.94
N TRP A 307 6.68 -17.07 1.64
CA TRP A 307 7.02 -18.12 0.67
C TRP A 307 7.42 -17.53 -0.68
N LYS A 308 6.58 -16.66 -1.24
CA LYS A 308 6.84 -16.01 -2.53
C LYS A 308 8.09 -15.12 -2.48
N GLY A 309 8.26 -14.37 -1.39
CA GLY A 309 9.41 -13.49 -1.17
C GLY A 309 10.71 -14.26 -1.06
N CYS A 310 10.72 -15.38 -0.34
CA CYS A 310 11.91 -16.22 -0.18
C CYS A 310 12.33 -16.85 -1.52
N HIS A 311 11.40 -17.36 -2.32
CA HIS A 311 11.70 -17.84 -3.68
C HIS A 311 12.39 -16.77 -4.54
N ALA A 312 11.82 -15.56 -4.59
CA ALA A 312 12.42 -14.46 -5.34
C ALA A 312 13.81 -14.06 -4.81
N LYS A 313 13.98 -14.05 -3.48
CA LYS A 313 15.27 -13.75 -2.83
C LYS A 313 16.32 -14.81 -3.16
N LEU A 314 15.97 -16.09 -3.11
CA LEU A 314 16.87 -17.19 -3.49
C LEU A 314 17.30 -17.09 -4.95
N ASP A 315 16.40 -16.72 -5.86
CA ASP A 315 16.74 -16.49 -7.27
C ASP A 315 17.64 -15.28 -7.50
N ILE A 316 17.50 -14.23 -6.70
CA ILE A 316 18.44 -13.09 -6.69
C ILE A 316 19.80 -13.55 -6.19
N ILE A 317 19.85 -14.25 -5.05
CA ILE A 317 21.08 -14.72 -4.44
C ILE A 317 21.87 -15.60 -5.40
N LYS A 318 21.22 -16.55 -6.07
CA LYS A 318 21.84 -17.42 -7.08
C LYS A 318 22.47 -16.61 -8.22
N ARG A 319 21.79 -15.58 -8.71
CA ARG A 319 22.31 -14.70 -9.77
C ARG A 319 23.49 -13.87 -9.29
N GLU A 320 23.42 -13.34 -8.07
CA GLU A 320 24.52 -12.57 -7.48
C GLU A 320 25.77 -13.44 -7.25
N VAL A 321 25.60 -14.66 -6.75
CA VAL A 321 26.70 -15.64 -6.62
C VAL A 321 27.30 -15.96 -7.99
N ALA A 322 26.47 -16.19 -9.01
CA ALA A 322 26.98 -16.40 -10.37
C ALA A 322 27.77 -15.19 -10.88
N ASN A 323 27.27 -13.97 -10.66
CA ASN A 323 27.97 -12.74 -11.03
C ASN A 323 29.29 -12.56 -10.27
N MET A 324 29.35 -12.95 -9.00
CA MET A 324 30.59 -12.94 -8.22
C MET A 324 31.64 -13.85 -8.86
N HIS A 325 31.27 -15.07 -9.24
CA HIS A 325 32.20 -15.99 -9.90
C HIS A 325 32.65 -15.48 -11.28
N VAL A 326 31.75 -14.89 -12.07
CA VAL A 326 32.11 -14.28 -13.36
C VAL A 326 33.09 -13.13 -13.15
N TRP A 327 32.79 -12.21 -12.23
CA TRP A 327 33.68 -11.09 -11.91
C TRP A 327 35.06 -11.57 -11.44
N TYR A 328 35.10 -12.59 -10.58
CA TYR A 328 36.35 -13.18 -10.12
C TYR A 328 37.19 -13.73 -11.29
N ALA A 329 36.58 -14.49 -12.19
CA ALA A 329 37.26 -15.06 -13.34
C ALA A 329 37.80 -13.96 -14.28
N GLU A 330 37.00 -12.95 -14.59
CA GLU A 330 37.40 -11.83 -15.43
C GLU A 330 38.56 -11.02 -14.80
N GLU A 331 38.50 -10.73 -13.51
CA GLU A 331 39.54 -10.00 -12.79
C GLU A 331 40.82 -10.82 -12.68
N HIS A 332 40.70 -12.13 -12.47
CA HIS A 332 41.82 -13.07 -12.44
C HIS A 332 42.57 -13.09 -13.78
N ASP A 333 41.84 -13.27 -14.89
CA ASP A 333 42.40 -13.28 -16.23
C ASP A 333 43.04 -11.94 -16.59
N ALA A 334 42.37 -10.82 -16.27
CA ALA A 334 42.89 -9.49 -16.53
C ALA A 334 44.20 -9.20 -15.80
N ILE A 335 44.30 -9.57 -14.51
CA ILE A 335 45.53 -9.39 -13.73
C ILE A 335 46.63 -10.31 -14.28
N GLN A 336 46.32 -11.54 -14.63
CA GLN A 336 47.29 -12.47 -15.21
C GLN A 336 47.87 -11.95 -16.54
N MET A 337 47.01 -11.40 -17.42
CA MET A 337 47.44 -10.73 -18.65
C MET A 337 48.33 -9.51 -18.34
N ALA A 338 47.94 -8.66 -17.39
CA ALA A 338 48.71 -7.49 -17.01
C ALA A 338 50.10 -7.86 -16.45
N ILE A 339 50.21 -8.93 -15.65
CA ILE A 339 51.51 -9.45 -15.16
C ILE A 339 52.40 -9.87 -16.33
N HIS A 340 51.81 -10.52 -17.34
CA HIS A 340 52.53 -10.97 -18.52
C HIS A 340 53.04 -9.78 -19.37
N GLU A 341 52.29 -8.69 -19.45
CA GLU A 341 52.68 -7.48 -20.20
C GLU A 341 53.71 -6.63 -19.45
N ALA A 342 53.63 -6.57 -18.11
CA ALA A 342 54.54 -5.82 -17.25
C ALA A 342 55.94 -6.46 -17.09
N ARG A 343 56.38 -7.32 -18.02
CA ARG A 343 57.67 -8.05 -17.94
C ARG A 343 58.88 -7.15 -17.73
N THR A 344 58.87 -5.95 -18.31
CA THR A 344 59.98 -5.00 -18.29
C THR A 344 59.94 -4.02 -17.11
N ASP A 345 58.77 -3.83 -16.49
CA ASP A 345 58.59 -2.94 -15.33
C ASP A 345 58.51 -3.76 -14.03
N SER A 346 59.65 -3.88 -13.35
CA SER A 346 59.77 -4.64 -12.10
C SER A 346 58.87 -4.12 -10.97
N ALA A 347 58.62 -2.81 -10.89
CA ALA A 347 57.83 -2.22 -9.82
C ALA A 347 56.33 -2.47 -10.04
N LEU A 348 55.86 -2.26 -11.27
CA LEU A 348 54.47 -2.57 -11.65
C LEU A 348 54.18 -4.06 -11.49
N ARG A 349 55.10 -4.93 -11.95
CA ARG A 349 54.97 -6.38 -11.83
C ARG A 349 54.88 -6.84 -10.38
N PHE A 350 55.67 -6.25 -9.48
CA PHE A 350 55.60 -6.55 -8.04
C PHE A 350 54.21 -6.25 -7.48
N HIS A 351 53.65 -5.08 -7.80
CA HIS A 351 52.30 -4.71 -7.35
C HIS A 351 51.20 -5.63 -7.90
N LEU A 352 51.30 -6.00 -9.18
CA LEU A 352 50.32 -6.90 -9.80
C LEU A 352 50.36 -8.31 -9.20
N LEU A 353 51.56 -8.83 -8.87
CA LEU A 353 51.70 -10.12 -8.18
C LEU A 353 51.09 -10.10 -6.77
N HIS A 354 51.23 -9.00 -6.04
CA HIS A 354 50.57 -8.84 -4.74
C HIS A 354 49.04 -8.86 -4.91
N LYS A 355 48.51 -8.09 -5.85
CA LYS A 355 47.07 -8.05 -6.14
C LYS A 355 46.54 -9.43 -6.57
N PHE A 356 47.31 -10.18 -7.36
CA PHE A 356 46.97 -11.54 -7.76
C PHE A 356 46.90 -12.50 -6.56
N THR A 357 47.83 -12.36 -5.62
CA THR A 357 47.82 -13.15 -4.37
C THR A 357 46.59 -12.82 -3.52
N ASP A 358 46.28 -11.53 -3.36
CA ASP A 358 45.08 -11.09 -2.63
C ASP A 358 43.80 -11.60 -3.29
N LEU A 359 43.74 -11.61 -4.62
CA LEU A 359 42.61 -12.15 -5.38
C LEU A 359 42.49 -13.66 -5.20
N ASN A 360 43.58 -14.43 -5.23
CA ASN A 360 43.53 -15.87 -4.99
C ASN A 360 43.02 -16.20 -3.59
N ASN A 361 43.51 -15.48 -2.57
CA ASN A 361 42.99 -15.61 -1.20
C ASN A 361 41.49 -15.31 -1.13
N LEU A 362 41.01 -14.30 -1.87
CA LEU A 362 39.58 -13.98 -1.96
C LEU A 362 38.79 -15.12 -2.61
N GLY A 363 39.30 -15.71 -3.69
CA GLY A 363 38.69 -16.87 -4.36
C GLY A 363 38.55 -18.06 -3.42
N GLU A 364 39.62 -18.43 -2.70
CA GLU A 364 39.57 -19.51 -1.70
C GLU A 364 38.55 -19.25 -0.58
N LEU A 365 38.47 -18.00 -0.11
CA LEU A 365 37.48 -17.60 0.90
C LEU A 365 36.04 -17.70 0.37
N TRP A 366 35.82 -17.32 -0.88
CA TRP A 366 34.51 -17.39 -1.52
C TRP A 366 34.09 -18.83 -1.75
N ASP A 367 34.97 -19.67 -2.27
CA ASP A 367 34.72 -21.10 -2.47
C ASP A 367 34.38 -21.79 -1.15
N HIS A 368 35.11 -21.49 -0.07
CA HIS A 368 34.82 -22.05 1.26
C HIS A 368 33.50 -21.54 1.86
N SER A 369 33.14 -20.29 1.57
CA SER A 369 31.92 -19.68 2.12
C SER A 369 30.66 -20.06 1.33
N LEU A 370 30.77 -20.29 0.02
CA LEU A 370 29.64 -20.52 -0.88
C LEU A 370 29.44 -22.00 -1.26
N SER A 371 30.32 -22.88 -0.81
CA SER A 371 30.08 -24.33 -0.75
C SER A 371 29.17 -24.71 0.42
#